data_AF-A7NK84-F1
#
_entry.id   AF-A7NK84-F1
#
_cell.length_a   1.000
_cell.length_b   1.000
_cell.length_c   1.000
_cell.angle_alpha   90.00
_cell.angle_beta   90.00
_cell.angle_gamma   90.00
#
_symmetry.space_group_name_H-M   'P 1'
#
loop_
_entity.id
_entity.type
_entity.pdbx_description
1 polymer ?
#
loop_
_entity_poly.entity_id
_entity_poly.type
_entity_poly.pdbx_seq_one_letter_code
_entity_poly.pdbx_strand_id
1 'polypeptide(L)'
;MSEPTPTGPGYCPYLGLKQNRAIRFSSPTPEHRCYVSGEPVDIPVDQSAFCLSRNHVQCPLYMGLTLPSIPATVSSSGATTTAPGGLRGWLRTLSPRDRAIYALMLGMLALIVLVYAIAGWQALTGTAPVTGAPSPITVAPPETATATPAPLPSPSATATPPPPTPTALPTSTPSPQPNPSPTQEPVIIVPTALPTQPTGTAGVAPSPTDNATATPSPTVAAPATPSPTGQPAPASPTLTATAAPPPTTAPTAPPQPPTAVPPAMPRTPAPPAAPTVQQQRLWLYFGDATGTLFVPVQRLVPVEDRKVATAAINALIEGPRNGLERLIDPQARLLSIAINNGLATVNFDRPPHLNGDPRGLHSIVLTLTHFETISRVQFQVNGRNIGIDGSGPIGRPVVNPLNPNNLPVDYAATEFLPTYYLANDGYHTIRIIRMVPKTRQVAEGTVRALIEGPGIYEYAVQRTIPPGTELRAISINQGVARVDFSARFAEASDRNAAVRTLVESLTTLPRVSGVQILVEGRSLAEWWGEPYGRVYPKPLINPEG
;
A
#
# COMPACT_ATOMS: atom_id res chain seq x y z
N MET A 1 -27.88 23.30 18.19
CA MET A 1 -27.33 24.62 17.78
C MET A 1 -27.19 24.58 16.26
N SER A 2 -27.58 25.63 15.55
CA SER A 2 -27.43 25.69 14.09
C SER A 2 -26.10 26.34 13.75
N GLU A 3 -25.27 25.70 12.91
CA GLU A 3 -24.03 26.29 12.44
C GLU A 3 -24.29 27.47 11.47
N PRO A 4 -23.43 28.50 11.47
CA PRO A 4 -23.61 29.66 10.59
C PRO A 4 -23.24 29.31 9.14
N THR A 5 -24.20 29.48 8.21
CA THR A 5 -23.95 29.32 6.77
C THR A 5 -22.88 30.31 6.30
N PRO A 6 -21.75 29.86 5.72
CA PRO A 6 -20.70 30.77 5.26
C PRO A 6 -21.16 31.57 4.04
N THR A 7 -21.38 32.87 4.23
CA THR A 7 -21.77 33.83 3.18
C THR A 7 -20.56 34.28 2.36
N GLY A 8 -19.95 33.33 1.64
CA GLY A 8 -18.86 33.57 0.69
C GLY A 8 -19.25 33.18 -0.74
N PRO A 9 -18.47 33.60 -1.75
CA PRO A 9 -18.58 33.05 -3.10
C PRO A 9 -18.36 31.52 -3.06
N GLY A 10 -19.14 30.77 -3.83
CA GLY A 10 -19.08 29.30 -3.86
C GLY A 10 -17.86 28.70 -4.59
N TYR A 11 -16.76 29.44 -4.67
CA TYR A 11 -15.54 29.17 -5.42
C TYR A 11 -14.38 29.99 -4.83
N CYS A 12 -13.14 29.63 -5.17
CA CYS A 12 -11.94 30.25 -4.61
C CYS A 12 -11.80 31.75 -4.99
N PRO A 13 -11.62 32.67 -4.03
CA PRO A 13 -11.38 34.10 -4.31
C PRO A 13 -10.01 34.36 -4.95
N TYR A 14 -9.04 33.45 -4.81
CA TYR A 14 -7.71 33.54 -5.43
C TYR A 14 -7.61 32.87 -6.81
N LEU A 15 -8.74 32.46 -7.41
CA LEU A 15 -8.80 31.89 -8.75
C LEU A 15 -9.06 32.96 -9.83
N GLY A 16 -8.14 33.07 -10.77
CA GLY A 16 -8.27 33.89 -11.99
C GLY A 16 -7.63 33.22 -13.21
N LEU A 17 -7.59 33.89 -14.35
CA LEU A 17 -6.92 33.42 -15.57
C LEU A 17 -5.52 34.03 -15.73
N LYS A 18 -4.60 33.27 -16.35
CA LYS A 18 -3.22 33.67 -16.63
C LYS A 18 -3.08 35.05 -17.30
N GLN A 19 -4.02 35.41 -18.16
CA GLN A 19 -4.07 36.68 -18.89
C GLN A 19 -4.70 37.82 -18.07
N ASN A 20 -5.58 37.52 -17.10
CA ASN A 20 -6.24 38.51 -16.26
C ASN A 20 -6.79 37.86 -14.97
N ARG A 21 -6.22 38.24 -13.81
CA ARG A 21 -6.62 37.78 -12.48
C ARG A 21 -8.10 38.04 -12.14
N ALA A 22 -8.72 39.08 -12.71
CA ALA A 22 -10.11 39.42 -12.44
C ALA A 22 -11.14 38.54 -13.18
N ILE A 23 -10.69 37.78 -14.19
CA ILE A 23 -11.55 36.91 -15.01
C ILE A 23 -11.31 35.45 -14.62
N ARG A 24 -12.35 34.62 -14.66
CA ARG A 24 -12.33 33.17 -14.46
C ARG A 24 -13.42 32.52 -15.30
N PHE A 25 -13.23 31.24 -15.64
CA PHE A 25 -14.28 30.44 -16.29
C PHE A 25 -15.04 29.60 -15.26
N SER A 26 -16.28 29.23 -15.56
CA SER A 26 -17.13 28.40 -14.71
C SER A 26 -16.82 26.90 -14.78
N SER A 27 -15.84 26.50 -15.60
CA SER A 27 -15.38 25.12 -15.80
C SER A 27 -13.86 25.02 -15.67
N PRO A 28 -13.30 23.85 -15.34
CA PRO A 28 -11.84 23.64 -15.29
C PRO A 28 -11.16 23.96 -16.62
N THR A 29 -10.06 24.72 -16.57
CA THR A 29 -9.24 25.01 -17.77
C THR A 29 -7.74 25.10 -17.43
N PRO A 30 -6.84 24.78 -18.38
CA PRO A 30 -5.40 24.99 -18.21
C PRO A 30 -4.97 26.47 -18.05
N GLU A 31 -5.88 27.41 -18.32
CA GLU A 31 -5.63 28.86 -18.22
C GLU A 31 -5.85 29.42 -16.81
N HIS A 32 -6.52 28.69 -15.92
CA HIS A 32 -6.66 29.10 -14.52
C HIS A 32 -5.32 29.13 -13.78
N ARG A 33 -5.13 30.14 -12.93
CA ARG A 33 -3.98 30.31 -12.04
C ARG A 33 -4.44 30.64 -10.62
N CYS A 34 -3.67 30.17 -9.64
CA CYS A 34 -3.86 30.48 -8.24
C CYS A 34 -3.01 31.71 -7.87
N TYR A 35 -3.65 32.73 -7.31
CA TYR A 35 -3.02 33.99 -6.90
C TYR A 35 -2.95 34.15 -5.37
N VAL A 36 -2.87 33.04 -4.64
CA VAL A 36 -2.84 33.04 -3.15
C VAL A 36 -1.58 33.73 -2.59
N SER A 37 -0.46 33.60 -3.30
CA SER A 37 0.82 34.29 -3.05
C SER A 37 0.94 35.65 -3.76
N GLY A 38 -0.13 36.11 -4.42
CA GLY A 38 -0.12 37.32 -5.27
C GLY A 38 0.28 37.08 -6.73
N GLU A 39 1.22 36.17 -6.97
CA GLU A 39 1.71 35.78 -8.30
C GLU A 39 0.89 34.64 -8.94
N PRO A 40 0.89 34.47 -10.28
CA PRO A 40 0.11 33.44 -10.98
C PRO A 40 0.78 32.06 -10.93
N VAL A 41 0.37 31.21 -9.99
CA VAL A 41 0.87 29.82 -9.89
C VAL A 41 -0.04 28.85 -10.65
N ASP A 42 0.55 27.86 -11.33
CA ASP A 42 -0.18 26.71 -11.89
C ASP A 42 -0.92 25.92 -10.79
N ILE A 43 -1.97 25.18 -11.17
CA ILE A 43 -2.87 24.51 -10.20
C ILE A 43 -2.70 22.98 -10.30
N PRO A 44 -1.75 22.35 -9.57
CA PRO A 44 -1.55 20.89 -9.52
C PRO A 44 -2.60 20.16 -8.66
N VAL A 45 -3.84 20.65 -8.59
CA VAL A 45 -4.96 20.06 -7.85
C VAL A 45 -6.25 20.16 -8.69
N ASP A 46 -7.23 19.32 -8.41
CA ASP A 46 -8.49 19.30 -9.16
C ASP A 46 -9.26 20.62 -9.00
N GLN A 47 -9.32 21.40 -10.08
CA GLN A 47 -10.01 22.68 -10.12
C GLN A 47 -11.53 22.55 -9.90
N SER A 48 -12.15 21.42 -10.26
CA SER A 48 -13.58 21.18 -10.07
C SER A 48 -13.90 20.79 -8.63
N ALA A 49 -13.09 19.90 -8.03
CA ALA A 49 -13.26 19.48 -6.65
C ALA A 49 -12.99 20.64 -5.67
N PHE A 50 -11.97 21.46 -5.94
CA PHE A 50 -11.53 22.53 -5.04
C PHE A 50 -11.83 23.94 -5.57
N CYS A 51 -11.13 24.40 -6.61
CA CYS A 51 -11.04 25.82 -6.94
C CYS A 51 -12.36 26.46 -7.39
N LEU A 52 -13.23 25.70 -8.04
CA LEU A 52 -14.54 26.12 -8.55
C LEU A 52 -15.70 25.71 -7.61
N SER A 53 -15.40 25.24 -6.40
CA SER A 53 -16.39 24.72 -5.45
C SER A 53 -16.30 25.40 -4.07
N ARG A 54 -17.26 25.08 -3.19
CA ARG A 54 -17.24 25.50 -1.77
C ARG A 54 -16.08 24.87 -1.00
N ASN A 55 -15.50 23.78 -1.48
CA ASN A 55 -14.38 23.09 -0.83
C ASN A 55 -13.02 23.77 -1.11
N HIS A 56 -12.99 24.93 -1.78
CA HIS A 56 -11.74 25.68 -1.97
C HIS A 56 -11.01 26.00 -0.65
N VAL A 57 -11.74 26.11 0.47
CA VAL A 57 -11.15 26.29 1.81
C VAL A 57 -10.33 25.09 2.30
N GLN A 58 -10.50 23.91 1.68
CA GLN A 58 -9.73 22.69 1.89
C GLN A 58 -8.66 22.46 0.80
N CYS A 59 -8.49 23.42 -0.14
CA CYS A 59 -7.46 23.33 -1.17
C CYS A 59 -6.07 23.51 -0.53
N PRO A 60 -5.09 22.60 -0.74
CA PRO A 60 -3.75 22.72 -0.15
C PRO A 60 -3.10 24.09 -0.39
N LEU A 61 -3.22 24.62 -1.62
CA LEU A 61 -2.69 25.95 -1.98
C LEU A 61 -3.40 27.09 -1.23
N TYR A 62 -4.72 26.99 -1.02
CA TYR A 62 -5.50 27.97 -0.25
C TYR A 62 -5.14 27.94 1.23
N MET A 63 -4.80 26.75 1.75
CA MET A 63 -4.32 26.53 3.12
C MET A 63 -2.83 26.88 3.30
N GLY A 64 -2.17 27.48 2.30
CA GLY A 64 -0.78 27.90 2.37
C GLY A 64 0.26 26.78 2.24
N LEU A 65 -0.15 25.55 1.88
CA LEU A 65 0.76 24.44 1.68
C LEU A 65 1.46 24.56 0.32
N THR A 66 2.75 24.89 0.35
CA THR A 66 3.61 24.99 -0.83
C THR A 66 3.96 23.59 -1.36
N LEU A 67 3.28 23.17 -2.42
CA LEU A 67 3.67 22.00 -3.20
C LEU A 67 4.99 22.30 -3.96
N PRO A 68 5.92 21.32 -4.07
CA PRO A 68 7.22 21.55 -4.71
C PRO A 68 7.05 21.88 -6.19
N SER A 69 7.61 23.02 -6.61
CA SER A 69 7.65 23.44 -8.01
C SER A 69 8.60 22.53 -8.81
N ILE A 70 8.07 21.80 -9.79
CA ILE A 70 8.88 21.02 -10.73
C ILE A 70 9.57 22.01 -11.68
N PRO A 71 10.92 22.08 -11.72
CA PRO A 71 11.62 22.89 -12.70
C PRO A 71 11.48 22.26 -14.09
N ALA A 72 11.19 23.07 -15.11
CA ALA A 72 11.09 22.59 -16.48
C ALA A 72 12.48 22.28 -17.05
N THR A 73 12.81 20.99 -17.20
CA THR A 73 14.00 20.52 -17.91
C THR A 73 13.62 19.81 -19.21
N VAL A 74 13.82 20.51 -20.33
CA VAL A 74 13.76 19.92 -21.67
C VAL A 74 15.04 19.09 -21.89
N SER A 75 14.89 17.83 -22.28
CA SER A 75 15.97 17.07 -22.91
C SER A 75 15.40 15.90 -23.73
N SER A 76 15.79 15.84 -25.00
CA SER A 76 15.41 14.77 -25.92
C SER A 76 16.40 13.60 -25.83
N SER A 77 15.88 12.38 -25.80
CA SER A 77 16.59 11.21 -26.32
C SER A 77 15.56 10.20 -26.85
N GLY A 78 15.78 9.69 -28.05
CA GLY A 78 14.87 8.76 -28.71
C GLY A 78 15.36 7.32 -28.62
N ALA A 79 14.44 6.39 -28.30
CA ALA A 79 14.67 4.96 -28.41
C ALA A 79 13.45 4.34 -29.12
N THR A 80 13.54 4.21 -30.45
CA THR A 80 12.41 3.80 -31.31
C THR A 80 12.32 2.28 -31.42
N THR A 81 11.25 1.68 -30.89
CA THR A 81 10.94 0.26 -31.15
C THR A 81 9.46 0.01 -31.42
N THR A 82 8.99 0.59 -32.53
CA THR A 82 8.05 0.00 -33.49
C THR A 82 6.90 -0.88 -32.97
N ALA A 83 5.73 -0.28 -32.75
CA ALA A 83 4.44 -1.00 -32.73
C ALA A 83 3.76 -0.91 -34.13
N PRO A 84 3.26 -2.02 -34.72
CA PRO A 84 2.69 -2.02 -36.07
C PRO A 84 1.24 -1.48 -36.08
N GLY A 85 1.07 -0.17 -36.05
CA GLY A 85 -0.26 0.45 -36.00
C GLY A 85 -0.28 1.96 -36.25
N GLY A 86 -0.07 2.39 -37.50
CA GLY A 86 -0.28 3.79 -37.90
C GLY A 86 -1.75 4.24 -37.73
N LEU A 87 -2.04 5.52 -37.94
CA LEU A 87 -3.35 6.16 -37.67
C LEU A 87 -4.59 5.36 -38.10
N ARG A 88 -4.55 4.65 -39.24
CA ARG A 88 -5.65 3.80 -39.74
C ARG A 88 -5.92 2.54 -38.88
N GLY A 89 -4.93 2.05 -38.15
CA GLY A 89 -5.06 0.95 -37.18
C GLY A 89 -5.65 1.46 -35.86
N TRP A 90 -5.11 2.55 -35.31
CA TRP A 90 -5.65 3.20 -34.11
C TRP A 90 -7.12 3.63 -34.26
N LEU A 91 -7.50 4.16 -35.44
CA LEU A 91 -8.89 4.52 -35.72
C LEU A 91 -9.84 3.29 -35.83
N ARG A 92 -9.30 2.06 -35.92
CA ARG A 92 -10.08 0.81 -35.88
C ARG A 92 -10.20 0.20 -34.47
N THR A 93 -9.37 0.61 -33.52
CA THR A 93 -9.49 0.20 -32.10
C THR A 93 -10.47 1.06 -31.29
N LEU A 94 -10.98 2.17 -31.86
CA LEU A 94 -12.00 3.03 -31.26
C LEU A 94 -13.43 2.48 -31.46
N SER A 95 -14.34 2.77 -30.53
CA SER A 95 -15.73 2.28 -30.63
C SER A 95 -16.50 2.93 -31.78
N PRO A 96 -17.62 2.33 -32.24
CA PRO A 96 -18.44 2.90 -33.31
C PRO A 96 -18.96 4.32 -32.99
N ARG A 97 -19.17 4.65 -31.71
CA ARG A 97 -19.61 5.99 -31.28
C ARG A 97 -18.47 7.00 -31.37
N ASP A 98 -17.30 6.68 -30.85
CA ASP A 98 -16.14 7.57 -30.84
C ASP A 98 -15.67 7.87 -32.28
N ARG A 99 -15.70 6.85 -33.15
CA ARG A 99 -15.40 7.00 -34.58
C ARG A 99 -16.35 7.97 -35.29
N ALA A 100 -17.63 8.03 -34.89
CA ALA A 100 -18.58 9.02 -35.41
C ALA A 100 -18.27 10.44 -34.88
N ILE A 101 -17.93 10.57 -33.60
CA ILE A 101 -17.57 11.86 -32.98
C ILE A 101 -16.31 12.44 -33.65
N TYR A 102 -15.24 11.65 -33.82
CA TYR A 102 -14.03 12.12 -34.49
C TYR A 102 -14.24 12.45 -35.97
N ALA A 103 -15.10 11.70 -36.68
CA ALA A 103 -15.46 12.03 -38.05
C ALA A 103 -16.22 13.37 -38.15
N LEU A 104 -17.13 13.64 -37.21
CA LEU A 104 -17.87 14.90 -37.14
C LEU A 104 -16.94 16.08 -36.82
N MET A 105 -16.03 15.94 -35.85
CA MET A 105 -15.01 16.97 -35.55
C MET A 105 -14.12 17.27 -36.75
N LEU A 106 -13.64 16.26 -37.47
CA LEU A 106 -12.81 16.46 -38.68
C LEU A 106 -13.60 17.11 -39.82
N GLY A 107 -14.88 16.75 -39.99
CA GLY A 107 -15.78 17.41 -40.94
C GLY A 107 -15.99 18.89 -40.62
N MET A 108 -16.21 19.23 -39.34
CA MET A 108 -16.35 20.62 -38.89
C MET A 108 -15.05 21.42 -39.06
N LEU A 109 -13.89 20.81 -38.76
CA LEU A 109 -12.59 21.44 -38.99
C LEU A 109 -12.36 21.73 -40.48
N ALA A 110 -12.65 20.77 -41.37
CA ALA A 110 -12.53 20.94 -42.80
C ALA A 110 -13.48 22.03 -43.34
N LEU A 111 -14.71 22.12 -42.83
CA LEU A 111 -15.65 23.19 -43.15
C LEU A 111 -15.09 24.58 -42.77
N ILE A 112 -14.55 24.71 -41.55
CA ILE A 112 -13.96 25.97 -41.06
C ILE A 112 -12.76 26.38 -41.92
N VAL A 113 -11.86 25.45 -42.22
CA VAL A 113 -10.70 25.71 -43.11
C VAL A 113 -11.15 26.10 -44.51
N LEU A 114 -12.19 25.47 -45.06
CA LEU A 114 -12.75 25.83 -46.37
C LEU A 114 -13.35 27.24 -46.37
N VAL A 115 -14.09 27.63 -45.32
CA VAL A 115 -14.64 29.00 -45.18
C VAL A 115 -13.52 30.04 -45.12
N TYR A 116 -12.47 29.80 -44.32
CA TYR A 116 -11.32 30.72 -44.27
C TYR A 116 -10.52 30.75 -45.58
N ALA A 117 -10.39 29.63 -46.29
CA ALA A 117 -9.75 29.59 -47.60
C ALA A 117 -10.55 30.40 -48.65
N ILE A 118 -11.89 30.27 -48.67
CA ILE A 118 -12.76 31.03 -49.57
C ILE A 118 -12.72 32.53 -49.22
N ALA A 119 -12.84 32.90 -47.94
CA ALA A 119 -12.80 34.30 -47.51
C ALA A 119 -11.43 34.95 -47.79
N GLY A 120 -10.33 34.22 -47.54
CA GLY A 120 -8.97 34.67 -47.89
C GLY A 120 -8.78 34.83 -49.39
N TRP A 121 -9.29 33.89 -50.20
CA TRP A 121 -9.25 34.00 -51.66
C TRP A 121 -10.06 35.20 -52.17
N GLN A 122 -11.28 35.42 -51.67
CA GLN A 122 -12.13 36.57 -52.02
C GLN A 122 -11.48 37.91 -51.66
N ALA A 123 -10.78 37.99 -50.53
CA ALA A 123 -9.99 39.17 -50.15
C ALA A 123 -8.79 39.40 -51.09
N LEU A 124 -8.13 38.33 -51.55
CA LEU A 124 -7.02 38.40 -52.51
C LEU A 124 -7.48 38.70 -53.95
N THR A 125 -8.69 38.29 -54.36
CA THR A 125 -9.24 38.54 -55.71
C THR A 125 -10.12 39.79 -55.79
N GLY A 126 -10.11 40.67 -54.79
CA GLY A 126 -10.64 42.04 -54.88
C GLY A 126 -12.12 42.18 -55.25
N THR A 127 -12.95 41.18 -54.93
CA THR A 127 -14.32 41.04 -55.47
C THR A 127 -15.39 40.94 -54.37
N ALA A 128 -15.44 41.97 -53.51
CA ALA A 128 -16.52 42.15 -52.54
C ALA A 128 -17.73 42.87 -53.20
N PRO A 129 -18.93 42.27 -53.25
CA PRO A 129 -20.13 42.94 -53.78
C PRO A 129 -20.63 44.01 -52.81
N VAL A 130 -20.70 45.27 -53.27
CA VAL A 130 -21.16 46.41 -52.47
C VAL A 130 -22.68 46.57 -52.57
N THR A 131 -23.41 46.04 -51.59
CA THR A 131 -24.84 46.31 -51.37
C THR A 131 -25.16 46.26 -49.87
N GLY A 132 -25.75 47.26 -49.23
CA GLY A 132 -26.08 48.61 -49.69
C GLY A 132 -26.62 49.44 -48.51
N ALA A 133 -26.35 50.74 -48.46
CA ALA A 133 -26.74 51.60 -47.34
C ALA A 133 -28.11 52.26 -47.56
N PRO A 134 -28.98 52.36 -46.52
CA PRO A 134 -30.08 53.31 -46.50
C PRO A 134 -29.59 54.68 -45.98
N SER A 135 -29.82 55.72 -46.78
CA SER A 135 -29.63 57.14 -46.42
C SER A 135 -31.00 57.83 -46.30
N PRO A 136 -31.09 59.10 -45.86
CA PRO A 136 -30.63 59.62 -44.57
C PRO A 136 -31.80 60.31 -43.81
N ILE A 137 -31.56 60.80 -42.59
CA ILE A 137 -32.46 61.79 -41.95
C ILE A 137 -31.61 62.97 -41.48
N THR A 138 -32.00 64.19 -41.86
CA THR A 138 -31.24 65.43 -41.66
C THR A 138 -31.89 66.29 -40.57
N VAL A 139 -31.15 66.66 -39.51
CA VAL A 139 -31.54 67.73 -38.58
C VAL A 139 -30.33 68.54 -38.09
N ALA A 140 -30.29 69.82 -38.50
CA ALA A 140 -29.63 70.98 -37.87
C ALA A 140 -28.07 71.01 -37.68
N PRO A 141 -27.45 72.21 -37.62
CA PRO A 141 -26.00 72.38 -37.54
C PRO A 141 -25.47 72.67 -36.11
N PRO A 142 -24.16 72.48 -35.86
CA PRO A 142 -23.47 73.02 -34.69
C PRO A 142 -23.07 74.50 -34.89
N GLU A 143 -22.93 75.25 -33.79
CA GLU A 143 -22.43 76.64 -33.84
C GLU A 143 -20.90 76.74 -33.99
N THR A 144 -20.50 77.92 -34.46
CA THR A 144 -19.18 78.36 -34.96
C THR A 144 -17.98 78.10 -34.03
N ALA A 145 -16.83 77.75 -34.62
CA ALA A 145 -15.53 77.58 -33.95
C ALA A 145 -14.77 78.91 -33.73
N THR A 146 -13.64 78.88 -32.97
CA THR A 146 -12.40 79.64 -33.26
C THR A 146 -11.20 79.06 -32.45
N ALA A 147 -9.97 79.29 -32.92
CA ALA A 147 -8.75 78.54 -32.64
C ALA A 147 -7.96 78.82 -31.32
N THR A 148 -7.24 77.79 -30.86
CA THR A 148 -5.76 77.68 -30.60
C THR A 148 -4.95 79.00 -30.71
N PRO A 149 -3.92 79.32 -29.86
CA PRO A 149 -2.81 78.39 -29.50
C PRO A 149 -1.94 78.58 -28.20
N ALA A 150 -1.13 77.54 -27.89
CA ALA A 150 0.21 77.58 -27.24
C ALA A 150 0.31 77.87 -25.69
N PRO A 151 1.51 77.89 -25.03
CA PRO A 151 1.98 76.71 -24.26
C PRO A 151 2.68 76.96 -22.88
N LEU A 152 3.20 75.87 -22.24
CA LEU A 152 4.01 75.79 -20.98
C LEU A 152 3.25 76.09 -19.65
N PRO A 153 3.80 75.73 -18.43
CA PRO A 153 5.01 74.95 -18.09
C PRO A 153 4.74 73.74 -17.13
N SER A 154 5.82 73.09 -16.65
CA SER A 154 5.81 72.03 -15.61
C SER A 154 5.82 72.55 -14.16
N PRO A 155 5.37 71.74 -13.17
CA PRO A 155 5.74 71.86 -11.75
C PRO A 155 6.71 70.75 -11.29
N SER A 156 7.39 70.96 -10.15
CA SER A 156 8.45 70.07 -9.63
C SER A 156 8.14 69.45 -8.25
N ALA A 157 8.64 68.22 -8.07
CA ALA A 157 9.15 67.58 -6.85
C ALA A 157 8.47 67.78 -5.46
N THR A 158 8.15 66.65 -4.81
CA THR A 158 8.36 66.43 -3.37
C THR A 158 8.94 65.01 -3.20
N ALA A 159 9.83 64.81 -2.22
CA ALA A 159 10.66 63.60 -2.11
C ALA A 159 10.16 62.57 -1.08
N THR A 160 10.55 61.32 -1.29
CA THR A 160 10.46 60.20 -0.32
C THR A 160 11.78 59.41 -0.41
N PRO A 161 12.43 59.04 0.70
CA PRO A 161 13.81 58.54 0.68
C PRO A 161 13.94 57.10 0.14
N PRO A 162 15.12 56.73 -0.41
CA PRO A 162 15.42 55.35 -0.80
C PRO A 162 15.61 54.44 0.43
N PRO A 163 15.40 53.12 0.28
CA PRO A 163 15.75 52.15 1.33
C PRO A 163 17.27 52.10 1.55
N PRO A 164 17.74 51.73 2.76
CA PRO A 164 19.17 51.64 3.03
C PRO A 164 19.83 50.52 2.24
N THR A 165 20.95 50.84 1.58
CA THR A 165 21.85 49.86 0.96
C THR A 165 22.32 48.86 2.03
N PRO A 166 22.28 47.54 1.78
CA PRO A 166 22.84 46.57 2.72
C PRO A 166 24.35 46.77 2.84
N THR A 167 24.80 47.14 4.04
CA THR A 167 26.22 47.26 4.37
C THR A 167 26.93 45.93 4.14
N ALA A 168 28.03 45.95 3.37
CA ALA A 168 28.91 44.80 3.24
C ALA A 168 29.62 44.53 4.58
N LEU A 169 29.06 43.63 5.39
CA LEU A 169 29.70 43.15 6.62
C LEU A 169 30.90 42.24 6.23
N PRO A 170 32.09 42.41 6.83
CA PRO A 170 33.31 41.86 6.27
C PRO A 170 33.40 40.33 6.32
N THR A 171 33.90 39.75 5.23
CA THR A 171 34.34 38.35 5.16
C THR A 171 35.49 38.10 6.13
N SER A 172 35.22 37.40 7.23
CA SER A 172 36.25 36.89 8.16
C SER A 172 36.10 35.38 8.37
N THR A 173 36.12 34.62 7.26
CA THR A 173 36.25 33.16 7.29
C THR A 173 37.52 32.76 8.05
N PRO A 174 37.43 32.01 9.17
CA PRO A 174 38.62 31.45 9.79
C PRO A 174 39.10 30.26 8.94
N SER A 175 40.14 30.47 8.14
CA SER A 175 40.88 29.36 7.51
C SER A 175 41.52 28.48 8.60
N PRO A 176 41.60 27.15 8.39
CA PRO A 176 42.17 26.24 9.37
C PRO A 176 43.68 26.47 9.51
N GLN A 177 44.14 26.85 10.71
CA GLN A 177 45.57 26.94 11.00
C GLN A 177 46.11 25.58 11.45
N PRO A 178 47.10 24.99 10.76
CA PRO A 178 47.75 23.76 11.20
C PRO A 178 48.77 24.04 12.32
N ASN A 179 48.88 23.13 13.29
CA ASN A 179 50.03 23.04 14.21
C ASN A 179 50.08 21.61 14.81
N PRO A 180 51.17 21.16 15.47
CA PRO A 180 51.80 19.92 15.02
C PRO A 180 51.74 18.73 16.00
N SER A 181 52.08 17.58 15.41
CA SER A 181 52.51 16.31 16.01
C SER A 181 53.69 16.43 17.01
N PRO A 182 54.02 15.42 17.84
CA PRO A 182 53.14 14.56 18.65
C PRO A 182 53.59 14.46 20.13
N THR A 183 52.72 14.02 21.03
CA THR A 183 53.10 13.62 22.41
C THR A 183 53.32 12.10 22.49
N GLN A 184 54.29 11.68 23.31
CA GLN A 184 54.89 10.34 23.28
C GLN A 184 54.08 9.23 23.97
N GLU A 185 54.36 8.01 23.54
CA GLU A 185 53.81 6.72 23.98
C GLU A 185 54.47 6.22 25.28
N PRO A 186 53.71 5.76 26.29
CA PRO A 186 54.24 4.99 27.41
C PRO A 186 54.24 3.48 27.11
N VAL A 187 55.44 2.90 26.92
CA VAL A 187 55.64 1.52 26.43
C VAL A 187 55.91 0.52 27.58
N ILE A 188 55.13 -0.57 27.61
CA ILE A 188 55.38 -1.89 28.25
C ILE A 188 55.73 -1.94 29.76
N ILE A 189 54.92 -2.68 30.54
CA ILE A 189 55.42 -3.85 31.31
C ILE A 189 54.39 -5.00 31.17
N VAL A 190 54.89 -6.22 30.90
CA VAL A 190 54.11 -7.48 30.94
C VAL A 190 54.72 -8.38 32.03
N PRO A 191 53.92 -8.97 32.95
CA PRO A 191 54.41 -10.01 33.86
C PRO A 191 54.50 -11.37 33.16
N THR A 192 55.73 -11.91 33.06
CA THR A 192 56.00 -13.30 32.66
C THR A 192 55.85 -14.25 33.87
N ALA A 193 55.72 -15.56 33.61
CA ALA A 193 55.30 -16.60 34.55
C ALA A 193 56.40 -17.09 35.56
N LEU A 194 56.09 -18.25 36.22
CA LEU A 194 56.85 -19.04 37.22
C LEU A 194 56.71 -18.62 38.71
N PRO A 195 56.95 -19.52 39.70
CA PRO A 195 57.23 -20.97 39.62
C PRO A 195 56.41 -21.90 40.58
N THR A 196 56.55 -23.20 40.32
CA THR A 196 56.58 -24.42 41.17
C THR A 196 56.04 -24.48 42.63
N GLN A 197 55.43 -25.64 42.94
CA GLN A 197 54.99 -26.19 44.25
C GLN A 197 56.10 -26.31 45.32
N PRO A 198 55.77 -26.40 46.64
CA PRO A 198 55.94 -27.70 47.32
C PRO A 198 54.95 -28.07 48.47
N THR A 199 54.58 -29.36 48.51
CA THR A 199 54.46 -30.30 49.65
C THR A 199 53.82 -29.95 51.02
N GLY A 200 52.78 -30.74 51.39
CA GLY A 200 52.53 -31.27 52.76
C GLY A 200 51.42 -30.62 53.63
N THR A 201 50.80 -31.26 54.63
CA THR A 201 50.62 -32.70 55.00
C THR A 201 49.50 -32.82 56.08
N ALA A 202 48.66 -33.87 56.06
CA ALA A 202 47.65 -34.26 57.07
C ALA A 202 46.51 -33.24 57.40
N GLY A 203 45.26 -33.59 57.70
CA GLY A 203 44.53 -34.88 57.74
C GLY A 203 43.01 -34.56 57.64
N VAL A 204 42.01 -35.29 58.19
CA VAL A 204 41.89 -36.56 58.95
C VAL A 204 40.48 -37.13 58.63
N ALA A 205 40.22 -38.43 58.80
CA ALA A 205 38.93 -39.11 58.53
C ALA A 205 38.13 -39.40 59.84
N PRO A 206 36.83 -39.81 59.83
CA PRO A 206 36.35 -41.05 59.17
C PRO A 206 35.01 -40.95 58.39
N SER A 207 34.71 -42.00 57.62
CA SER A 207 33.40 -42.26 56.97
C SER A 207 32.47 -43.09 57.87
N PRO A 208 31.18 -43.27 57.50
CA PRO A 208 30.73 -44.39 56.65
C PRO A 208 29.64 -43.96 55.62
N THR A 209 29.03 -44.71 54.68
CA THR A 209 29.17 -46.00 53.91
C THR A 209 28.00 -45.98 52.87
N ASP A 210 27.90 -46.70 51.73
CA ASP A 210 28.71 -47.74 51.06
C ASP A 210 28.39 -47.81 49.53
N ASN A 211 28.76 -48.91 48.86
CA ASN A 211 28.25 -49.47 47.59
C ASN A 211 28.72 -48.87 46.24
N ALA A 212 29.85 -49.38 45.75
CA ALA A 212 29.92 -50.44 44.73
C ALA A 212 28.95 -50.41 43.51
N THR A 213 29.35 -50.73 42.25
CA THR A 213 30.66 -51.20 41.73
C THR A 213 30.77 -51.16 40.18
N ALA A 214 32.02 -51.11 39.68
CA ALA A 214 32.54 -51.47 38.34
C ALA A 214 32.21 -50.63 37.06
N THR A 215 33.28 -50.04 36.52
CA THR A 215 33.53 -49.77 35.07
C THR A 215 34.40 -50.92 34.48
N PRO A 216 34.64 -51.04 33.14
CA PRO A 216 35.75 -50.29 32.52
C PRO A 216 35.54 -49.81 31.06
N SER A 217 36.39 -48.89 30.62
CA SER A 217 36.52 -48.38 29.22
C SER A 217 37.43 -49.28 28.36
N PRO A 218 37.55 -49.05 27.02
CA PRO A 218 38.42 -48.00 26.45
C PRO A 218 37.72 -47.13 25.37
N THR A 219 38.26 -46.09 24.70
CA THR A 219 39.39 -45.13 24.84
C THR A 219 39.95 -44.81 23.43
N VAL A 220 39.74 -43.57 22.94
CA VAL A 220 40.50 -42.82 21.90
C VAL A 220 40.53 -43.32 20.43
N ALA A 221 40.10 -42.46 19.48
CA ALA A 221 40.90 -41.94 18.34
C ALA A 221 40.09 -41.04 17.36
N ALA A 222 40.74 -40.01 16.80
CA ALA A 222 40.32 -39.17 15.65
C ALA A 222 41.52 -38.29 15.20
N PRO A 223 41.49 -37.53 14.07
CA PRO A 223 40.64 -37.60 12.86
C PRO A 223 41.46 -37.73 11.54
N ALA A 224 40.81 -37.90 10.38
CA ALA A 224 41.42 -37.62 9.06
C ALA A 224 40.40 -37.36 7.93
N THR A 225 40.76 -36.50 6.99
CA THR A 225 40.11 -36.17 5.68
C THR A 225 41.26 -35.89 4.67
N PRO A 226 41.11 -36.13 3.34
CA PRO A 226 40.04 -35.59 2.49
C PRO A 226 39.49 -36.53 1.39
N SER A 227 38.57 -35.99 0.58
CA SER A 227 37.86 -36.61 -0.56
C SER A 227 38.75 -36.91 -1.78
N PRO A 228 38.24 -37.64 -2.80
CA PRO A 228 37.76 -36.90 -3.99
C PRO A 228 36.50 -37.48 -4.70
N THR A 229 35.84 -36.61 -5.50
CA THR A 229 34.97 -36.87 -6.68
C THR A 229 34.02 -38.10 -6.77
N GLY A 230 32.72 -37.85 -7.02
CA GLY A 230 31.81 -38.87 -7.58
C GLY A 230 30.32 -38.48 -7.59
N GLN A 231 29.76 -38.13 -8.76
CA GLN A 231 28.33 -37.84 -9.01
C GLN A 231 27.94 -38.42 -10.39
N PRO A 232 26.69 -38.89 -10.65
CA PRO A 232 25.62 -39.34 -9.76
C PRO A 232 25.32 -40.85 -9.94
N ALA A 233 24.33 -41.39 -9.22
CA ALA A 233 23.86 -42.78 -9.41
C ALA A 233 22.93 -42.94 -10.64
N PRO A 234 23.13 -43.97 -11.50
CA PRO A 234 22.19 -44.36 -12.54
C PRO A 234 21.10 -45.34 -12.03
N ALA A 235 20.03 -45.50 -12.79
CA ALA A 235 18.90 -46.38 -12.45
C ALA A 235 19.17 -47.87 -12.70
N SER A 236 18.49 -48.75 -11.95
CA SER A 236 18.47 -50.20 -12.16
C SER A 236 17.27 -50.64 -13.02
N PRO A 237 17.47 -51.30 -14.17
CA PRO A 237 16.39 -51.90 -14.98
C PRO A 237 16.33 -53.43 -14.80
N THR A 238 15.64 -54.13 -15.72
CA THR A 238 15.47 -55.60 -15.82
C THR A 238 14.55 -56.21 -14.74
N LEU A 239 13.67 -57.19 -15.01
CA LEU A 239 13.55 -58.10 -16.16
C LEU A 239 12.21 -58.03 -16.91
N THR A 240 12.26 -58.36 -18.20
CA THR A 240 11.12 -58.48 -19.13
C THR A 240 10.57 -59.92 -19.13
N ALA A 241 9.26 -60.10 -19.32
CA ALA A 241 8.65 -61.40 -19.64
C ALA A 241 8.12 -61.40 -21.09
N THR A 242 8.48 -62.43 -21.86
CA THR A 242 8.16 -62.56 -23.30
C THR A 242 6.96 -63.48 -23.53
N ALA A 243 6.14 -63.19 -24.54
CA ALA A 243 4.95 -63.96 -24.89
C ALA A 243 5.25 -65.29 -25.62
N ALA A 244 4.28 -66.21 -25.61
CA ALA A 244 4.29 -67.52 -26.27
C ALA A 244 2.96 -67.80 -27.02
N PRO A 245 2.91 -68.75 -27.98
CA PRO A 245 1.90 -68.78 -29.06
C PRO A 245 0.58 -69.52 -28.73
N PRO A 246 -0.46 -69.41 -29.58
CA PRO A 246 -1.82 -69.90 -29.28
C PRO A 246 -2.11 -71.35 -29.74
N PRO A 247 -3.08 -72.05 -29.12
CA PRO A 247 -3.67 -73.29 -29.63
C PRO A 247 -4.88 -73.05 -30.57
N THR A 248 -5.17 -74.05 -31.42
CA THR A 248 -6.19 -74.02 -32.47
C THR A 248 -7.63 -74.25 -31.95
N THR A 249 -8.63 -73.86 -32.76
CA THR A 249 -10.08 -73.95 -32.51
C THR A 249 -10.64 -75.36 -32.33
N ALA A 250 -11.66 -75.48 -31.46
CA ALA A 250 -12.62 -76.59 -31.37
C ALA A 250 -14.07 -76.01 -31.27
N PRO A 251 -15.12 -76.78 -31.61
CA PRO A 251 -16.37 -76.19 -32.13
C PRO A 251 -17.39 -75.69 -31.10
N THR A 252 -18.25 -74.79 -31.60
CA THR A 252 -19.34 -74.05 -30.96
C THR A 252 -20.41 -74.93 -30.29
N ALA A 253 -20.80 -74.60 -29.05
CA ALA A 253 -22.03 -75.09 -28.43
C ALA A 253 -23.25 -74.25 -28.84
N PRO A 254 -24.48 -74.81 -28.90
CA PRO A 254 -25.66 -74.08 -29.39
C PRO A 254 -26.03 -72.86 -28.53
N PRO A 255 -26.67 -71.81 -29.10
CA PRO A 255 -27.14 -70.67 -28.33
C PRO A 255 -28.21 -71.09 -27.31
N GLN A 256 -28.02 -70.73 -26.04
CA GLN A 256 -29.11 -70.79 -25.06
C GLN A 256 -30.13 -69.67 -25.36
N PRO A 257 -31.44 -69.91 -25.19
CA PRO A 257 -32.44 -68.85 -25.27
C PRO A 257 -32.15 -67.72 -24.27
N PRO A 258 -32.47 -66.46 -24.59
CA PRO A 258 -32.22 -65.34 -23.68
C PRO A 258 -33.10 -65.45 -22.43
N THR A 259 -32.52 -65.82 -21.30
CA THR A 259 -33.16 -65.76 -19.99
C THR A 259 -33.63 -64.32 -19.75
N ALA A 260 -34.94 -64.13 -19.57
CA ALA A 260 -35.51 -62.80 -19.37
C ALA A 260 -34.93 -62.15 -18.10
N VAL A 261 -34.20 -61.05 -18.27
CA VAL A 261 -33.73 -60.23 -17.15
C VAL A 261 -34.97 -59.64 -16.47
N PRO A 262 -35.23 -59.92 -15.17
CA PRO A 262 -36.38 -59.35 -14.49
C PRO A 262 -36.26 -57.81 -14.47
N PRO A 263 -37.36 -57.06 -14.67
CA PRO A 263 -37.31 -55.62 -14.72
C PRO A 263 -36.73 -55.08 -13.41
N ALA A 264 -35.65 -54.31 -13.52
CA ALA A 264 -34.97 -53.74 -12.36
C ALA A 264 -35.95 -52.85 -11.59
N MET A 265 -36.26 -53.21 -10.34
CA MET A 265 -37.10 -52.39 -9.47
C MET A 265 -36.51 -50.97 -9.39
N PRO A 266 -37.34 -49.92 -9.43
CA PRO A 266 -36.86 -48.55 -9.31
C PRO A 266 -36.14 -48.39 -7.97
N ARG A 267 -34.81 -48.23 -8.03
CA ARG A 267 -34.00 -48.05 -6.83
C ARG A 267 -34.44 -46.76 -6.15
N THR A 268 -34.95 -46.87 -4.94
CA THR A 268 -35.20 -45.72 -4.06
C THR A 268 -33.94 -44.85 -4.05
N PRO A 269 -34.03 -43.53 -4.30
CA PRO A 269 -32.88 -42.64 -4.23
C PRO A 269 -32.16 -42.82 -2.89
N ALA A 270 -30.85 -42.99 -2.92
CA ALA A 270 -30.06 -42.98 -1.70
C ALA A 270 -30.29 -41.64 -0.97
N PRO A 271 -30.41 -41.64 0.37
CA PRO A 271 -30.54 -40.39 1.13
C PRO A 271 -29.43 -39.41 0.75
N PRO A 272 -29.71 -38.10 0.62
CA PRO A 272 -28.68 -37.11 0.33
C PRO A 272 -27.51 -37.24 1.31
N ALA A 273 -26.29 -37.31 0.78
CA ALA A 273 -25.09 -37.36 1.61
C ALA A 273 -25.04 -36.13 2.53
N ALA A 274 -24.79 -36.34 3.82
CA ALA A 274 -24.72 -35.24 4.78
C ALA A 274 -23.61 -34.24 4.40
N PRO A 275 -23.85 -32.92 4.58
CA PRO A 275 -22.88 -31.90 4.22
C PRO A 275 -21.57 -32.10 4.99
N THR A 276 -20.44 -31.92 4.30
CA THR A 276 -19.12 -32.15 4.92
C THR A 276 -18.66 -30.87 5.61
N VAL A 277 -18.79 -30.83 6.94
CA VAL A 277 -18.35 -29.70 7.77
C VAL A 277 -16.89 -29.88 8.21
N GLN A 278 -16.05 -28.87 8.00
CA GLN A 278 -14.68 -28.84 8.53
C GLN A 278 -14.35 -27.48 9.14
N GLN A 279 -13.73 -27.48 10.32
CA GLN A 279 -13.26 -26.24 10.97
C GLN A 279 -12.03 -25.69 10.23
N GLN A 280 -12.08 -24.43 9.82
CA GLN A 280 -10.96 -23.73 9.17
C GLN A 280 -10.70 -22.40 9.88
N ARG A 281 -9.41 -22.02 10.00
CA ARG A 281 -9.02 -20.72 10.57
C ARG A 281 -9.06 -19.65 9.49
N LEU A 282 -10.05 -18.77 9.54
CA LEU A 282 -10.28 -17.71 8.57
C LEU A 282 -9.82 -16.36 9.12
N TRP A 283 -9.37 -15.49 8.22
CA TRP A 283 -9.09 -14.09 8.54
C TRP A 283 -10.34 -13.24 8.32
N LEU A 284 -10.73 -12.49 9.34
CA LEU A 284 -11.85 -11.54 9.29
C LEU A 284 -11.32 -10.15 9.63
N TYR A 285 -12.01 -9.10 9.20
CA TYR A 285 -11.62 -7.70 9.46
C TYR A 285 -12.78 -6.93 10.07
N PHE A 286 -12.64 -6.55 11.34
CA PHE A 286 -13.62 -5.77 12.11
C PHE A 286 -13.10 -4.36 12.39
N GLY A 287 -13.88 -3.52 13.07
CA GLY A 287 -13.45 -2.21 13.52
C GLY A 287 -12.73 -2.26 14.88
N ASP A 288 -11.88 -1.27 15.16
CA ASP A 288 -11.53 -0.91 16.54
C ASP A 288 -12.74 -0.33 17.29
N ALA A 289 -12.59 0.07 18.55
CA ALA A 289 -13.68 0.66 19.35
C ALA A 289 -14.30 1.96 18.76
N THR A 290 -13.68 2.60 17.78
CA THR A 290 -14.24 3.74 17.01
C THR A 290 -14.78 3.35 15.62
N GLY A 291 -14.61 2.10 15.22
CA GLY A 291 -14.88 1.59 13.87
C GLY A 291 -13.97 2.15 12.78
N THR A 292 -12.93 2.93 13.11
CA THR A 292 -12.09 3.70 12.16
C THR A 292 -10.98 2.87 11.55
N LEU A 293 -10.39 1.96 12.31
CA LEU A 293 -9.26 1.12 11.93
C LEU A 293 -9.72 -0.32 11.71
N PHE A 294 -9.23 -0.95 10.64
CA PHE A 294 -9.49 -2.35 10.38
C PHE A 294 -8.61 -3.23 11.27
N VAL A 295 -9.23 -3.95 12.21
CA VAL A 295 -8.57 -4.92 13.08
C VAL A 295 -8.68 -6.32 12.45
N PRO A 296 -7.56 -6.95 12.03
CA PRO A 296 -7.58 -8.31 11.53
C PRO A 296 -7.69 -9.31 12.68
N VAL A 297 -8.56 -10.31 12.56
CA VAL A 297 -8.72 -11.41 13.54
C VAL A 297 -8.64 -12.77 12.88
N GLN A 298 -8.31 -13.81 13.65
CA GLN A 298 -8.24 -15.19 13.17
C GLN A 298 -9.22 -16.11 13.91
N ARG A 299 -10.41 -16.31 13.32
CA ARG A 299 -11.50 -17.14 13.88
C ARG A 299 -11.46 -18.57 13.36
N LEU A 300 -11.80 -19.56 14.20
CA LEU A 300 -12.18 -20.90 13.72
C LEU A 300 -13.64 -20.89 13.27
N VAL A 301 -13.88 -21.22 12.01
CA VAL A 301 -15.21 -21.18 11.37
C VAL A 301 -15.54 -22.54 10.76
N PRO A 302 -16.74 -23.10 10.98
CA PRO A 302 -17.19 -24.30 10.29
C PRO A 302 -17.44 -23.99 8.81
N VAL A 303 -16.74 -24.72 7.92
CA VAL A 303 -16.91 -24.63 6.47
C VAL A 303 -17.64 -25.87 5.98
N GLU A 304 -18.85 -25.68 5.47
CA GLU A 304 -19.64 -26.71 4.80
C GLU A 304 -19.22 -26.84 3.32
N ASP A 305 -19.09 -28.08 2.83
CA ASP A 305 -18.84 -28.42 1.42
C ASP A 305 -17.69 -27.63 0.75
N ARG A 306 -16.67 -27.25 1.54
CA ARG A 306 -15.53 -26.42 1.11
C ARG A 306 -15.91 -25.00 0.64
N LYS A 307 -17.08 -24.47 1.02
CA LYS A 307 -17.57 -23.12 0.68
C LYS A 307 -16.89 -22.01 1.52
N VAL A 308 -15.55 -21.99 1.54
CA VAL A 308 -14.74 -21.16 2.47
C VAL A 308 -15.11 -19.67 2.43
N ALA A 309 -15.30 -19.11 1.23
CA ALA A 309 -15.63 -17.69 1.06
C ALA A 309 -17.05 -17.35 1.57
N THR A 310 -18.01 -18.27 1.44
CA THR A 310 -19.36 -18.15 2.05
C THR A 310 -19.25 -18.12 3.57
N ALA A 311 -18.48 -19.04 4.15
CA ALA A 311 -18.27 -19.12 5.60
C ALA A 311 -17.58 -17.85 6.14
N ALA A 312 -16.61 -17.29 5.42
CA ALA A 312 -15.96 -16.02 5.78
C ALA A 312 -16.94 -14.84 5.82
N ILE A 313 -17.82 -14.71 4.82
CA ILE A 313 -18.85 -13.65 4.79
C ILE A 313 -19.88 -13.86 5.91
N ASN A 314 -20.33 -15.09 6.12
CA ASN A 314 -21.28 -15.39 7.19
C ASN A 314 -20.68 -15.05 8.58
N ALA A 315 -19.40 -15.36 8.82
CA ALA A 315 -18.71 -14.99 10.06
C ALA A 315 -18.52 -13.46 10.23
N LEU A 316 -18.48 -12.68 9.14
CA LEU A 316 -18.54 -11.22 9.22
C LEU A 316 -19.96 -10.72 9.56
N ILE A 317 -21.01 -11.37 9.04
CA ILE A 317 -22.42 -11.05 9.34
C ILE A 317 -22.76 -11.41 10.80
N GLU A 318 -22.30 -12.57 11.29
CA GLU A 318 -22.28 -12.91 12.72
C GLU A 318 -21.66 -11.77 13.55
N GLY A 319 -20.60 -11.16 13.04
CA GLY A 319 -19.92 -10.00 13.61
C GLY A 319 -18.74 -10.37 14.49
N PRO A 320 -18.10 -9.36 15.10
CA PRO A 320 -16.92 -9.53 15.98
C PRO A 320 -17.25 -10.28 17.27
N ARG A 321 -16.20 -10.83 17.91
CA ARG A 321 -16.20 -11.25 19.32
C ARG A 321 -15.31 -10.26 20.11
N ASN A 322 -15.23 -10.45 21.42
CA ASN A 322 -14.25 -9.78 22.30
C ASN A 322 -14.22 -8.23 22.31
N GLY A 323 -15.29 -7.55 21.86
CA GLY A 323 -15.43 -6.09 21.98
C GLY A 323 -14.89 -5.25 20.82
N LEU A 324 -14.54 -5.87 19.69
CA LEU A 324 -14.30 -5.14 18.43
C LEU A 324 -15.63 -4.64 17.83
N GLU A 325 -15.57 -3.60 16.99
CA GLU A 325 -16.77 -2.97 16.42
C GLU A 325 -17.21 -3.63 15.10
N ARG A 326 -18.53 -3.64 14.87
CA ARG A 326 -19.17 -4.21 13.71
C ARG A 326 -19.15 -3.22 12.53
N LEU A 327 -18.72 -3.70 11.37
CA LEU A 327 -18.77 -2.93 10.12
C LEU A 327 -19.86 -3.40 9.14
N ILE A 328 -20.46 -4.57 9.40
CA ILE A 328 -21.42 -5.26 8.52
C ILE A 328 -22.82 -5.28 9.14
N ASP A 329 -23.85 -4.94 8.35
CA ASP A 329 -25.26 -5.01 8.77
C ASP A 329 -25.62 -6.46 9.19
N PRO A 330 -26.00 -6.71 10.47
CA PRO A 330 -26.36 -8.05 10.94
C PRO A 330 -27.68 -8.57 10.34
N GLN A 331 -28.44 -7.71 9.66
CA GLN A 331 -29.66 -8.07 8.93
C GLN A 331 -29.39 -8.38 7.46
N ALA A 332 -28.16 -8.19 6.96
CA ALA A 332 -27.80 -8.50 5.59
C ALA A 332 -27.49 -9.99 5.43
N ARG A 333 -28.09 -10.62 4.42
CA ARG A 333 -27.92 -12.05 4.16
C ARG A 333 -27.31 -12.27 2.78
N LEU A 334 -26.27 -13.09 2.74
CA LEU A 334 -25.65 -13.56 1.51
C LEU A 334 -26.65 -14.43 0.73
N LEU A 335 -26.99 -14.02 -0.49
CA LEU A 335 -27.83 -14.77 -1.44
C LEU A 335 -26.98 -15.72 -2.29
N SER A 336 -25.84 -15.23 -2.79
CA SER A 336 -24.91 -16.03 -3.58
C SER A 336 -23.52 -15.42 -3.65
N ILE A 337 -22.51 -16.27 -3.88
CA ILE A 337 -21.16 -15.87 -4.23
C ILE A 337 -20.67 -16.71 -5.41
N ALA A 338 -20.01 -16.07 -6.38
CA ALA A 338 -19.35 -16.72 -7.51
C ALA A 338 -17.96 -16.11 -7.71
N ILE A 339 -16.94 -16.96 -7.90
CA ILE A 339 -15.53 -16.53 -8.03
C ILE A 339 -15.04 -16.92 -9.42
N ASN A 340 -14.64 -15.92 -10.21
CA ASN A 340 -14.15 -16.11 -11.58
C ASN A 340 -12.96 -15.17 -11.83
N ASN A 341 -11.81 -15.69 -12.28
CA ASN A 341 -10.66 -14.91 -12.74
C ASN A 341 -10.24 -13.76 -11.78
N GLY A 342 -10.10 -14.04 -10.49
CA GLY A 342 -9.72 -13.06 -9.47
C GLY A 342 -10.84 -12.11 -9.00
N LEU A 343 -12.04 -12.20 -9.59
CA LEU A 343 -13.22 -11.44 -9.18
C LEU A 343 -14.19 -12.34 -8.40
N ALA A 344 -14.49 -11.97 -7.16
CA ALA A 344 -15.64 -12.50 -6.43
C ALA A 344 -16.87 -11.60 -6.65
N THR A 345 -17.93 -12.12 -7.26
CA THR A 345 -19.25 -11.47 -7.29
C THR A 345 -20.05 -11.97 -6.10
N VAL A 346 -20.52 -11.05 -5.26
CA VAL A 346 -21.14 -11.33 -3.96
C VAL A 346 -22.47 -10.57 -3.87
N ASN A 347 -23.56 -11.33 -3.77
CA ASN A 347 -24.92 -10.82 -3.86
C ASN A 347 -25.65 -10.96 -2.52
N PHE A 348 -26.24 -9.88 -2.04
CA PHE A 348 -26.95 -9.78 -0.76
C PHE A 348 -28.43 -9.41 -0.97
N ASP A 349 -29.28 -9.59 0.04
CA ASP A 349 -30.67 -9.13 -0.01
C ASP A 349 -30.85 -7.62 0.29
N ARG A 350 -29.85 -7.00 0.91
CA ARG A 350 -29.73 -5.56 1.20
C ARG A 350 -28.26 -5.11 1.11
N PRO A 351 -27.94 -3.80 1.11
CA PRO A 351 -26.56 -3.34 1.23
C PRO A 351 -25.94 -3.86 2.54
N PRO A 352 -24.78 -4.54 2.51
CA PRO A 352 -24.23 -5.21 3.70
C PRO A 352 -23.46 -4.27 4.65
N HIS A 353 -23.56 -2.96 4.48
CA HIS A 353 -22.84 -1.97 5.28
C HIS A 353 -23.79 -1.18 6.18
N LEU A 354 -23.30 -0.74 7.34
CA LEU A 354 -24.06 0.10 8.25
C LEU A 354 -24.17 1.54 7.72
N ASN A 355 -25.36 2.14 7.73
CA ASN A 355 -25.57 3.59 7.57
C ASN A 355 -24.91 4.28 6.33
N GLY A 356 -24.68 3.54 5.24
CA GLY A 356 -23.98 4.04 4.04
C GLY A 356 -22.45 3.98 4.09
N ASP A 357 -21.86 3.38 5.14
CA ASP A 357 -20.44 3.42 5.43
C ASP A 357 -19.59 2.51 4.49
N PRO A 358 -18.65 3.05 3.70
CA PRO A 358 -17.81 2.24 2.83
C PRO A 358 -16.90 1.25 3.57
N ARG A 359 -16.63 1.46 4.88
CA ARG A 359 -15.82 0.54 5.70
C ARG A 359 -16.40 -0.86 5.75
N GLY A 360 -17.72 -1.02 5.69
CA GLY A 360 -18.37 -2.34 5.60
C GLY A 360 -18.01 -3.10 4.33
N LEU A 361 -18.03 -2.42 3.17
CA LEU A 361 -17.61 -3.02 1.90
C LEU A 361 -16.10 -3.34 1.91
N HIS A 362 -15.28 -2.46 2.47
CA HIS A 362 -13.84 -2.70 2.62
C HIS A 362 -13.51 -3.87 3.56
N SER A 363 -14.26 -4.08 4.65
CA SER A 363 -14.12 -5.24 5.54
C SER A 363 -14.31 -6.57 4.78
N ILE A 364 -15.37 -6.68 3.98
CA ILE A 364 -15.62 -7.85 3.12
C ILE A 364 -14.52 -8.00 2.06
N VAL A 365 -14.07 -6.91 1.44
CA VAL A 365 -12.95 -6.95 0.47
C VAL A 365 -11.66 -7.44 1.12
N LEU A 366 -11.27 -6.90 2.28
CA LEU A 366 -10.05 -7.28 2.99
C LEU A 366 -10.07 -8.75 3.44
N THR A 367 -11.24 -9.24 3.83
CA THR A 367 -11.51 -10.64 4.19
C THR A 367 -11.40 -11.56 2.97
N LEU A 368 -12.15 -11.29 1.89
CA LEU A 368 -12.16 -12.15 0.70
C LEU A 368 -10.83 -12.13 -0.05
N THR A 369 -10.17 -10.98 -0.14
CA THR A 369 -8.83 -10.86 -0.77
C THR A 369 -7.68 -11.32 0.14
N HIS A 370 -7.98 -12.05 1.22
CA HIS A 370 -6.99 -12.92 1.88
C HIS A 370 -6.85 -14.26 1.13
N PHE A 371 -7.88 -14.72 0.42
CA PHE A 371 -7.78 -15.88 -0.46
C PHE A 371 -7.03 -15.49 -1.73
N GLU A 372 -5.89 -16.13 -2.02
CA GLU A 372 -5.00 -15.78 -3.15
C GLU A 372 -5.71 -15.82 -4.53
N THR A 373 -6.81 -16.56 -4.64
CA THR A 373 -7.66 -16.66 -5.83
C THR A 373 -8.63 -15.48 -6.03
N ILE A 374 -8.67 -14.50 -5.11
CA ILE A 374 -9.55 -13.33 -5.14
C ILE A 374 -8.72 -12.05 -4.98
N SER A 375 -8.75 -11.18 -5.99
CA SER A 375 -8.04 -9.89 -5.99
C SER A 375 -8.97 -8.69 -5.86
N ARG A 376 -10.26 -8.85 -6.18
CA ARG A 376 -11.28 -7.81 -6.12
C ARG A 376 -12.70 -8.38 -5.97
N VAL A 377 -13.65 -7.55 -5.53
CA VAL A 377 -15.03 -7.95 -5.20
C VAL A 377 -16.06 -7.07 -5.90
N GLN A 378 -16.98 -7.67 -6.65
CA GLN A 378 -18.20 -7.01 -7.13
C GLN A 378 -19.31 -7.24 -6.11
N PHE A 379 -19.90 -6.17 -5.60
CA PHE A 379 -21.06 -6.25 -4.72
C PHE A 379 -22.36 -6.16 -5.53
N GLN A 380 -23.37 -6.90 -5.11
CA GLN A 380 -24.72 -6.87 -5.65
C GLN A 380 -25.75 -6.86 -4.51
N VAL A 381 -26.90 -6.23 -4.75
CA VAL A 381 -28.09 -6.28 -3.91
C VAL A 381 -29.25 -6.72 -4.78
N ASN A 382 -29.83 -7.90 -4.49
CA ASN A 382 -30.84 -8.57 -5.31
C ASN A 382 -30.46 -8.63 -6.80
N GLY A 383 -29.19 -8.93 -7.08
CA GLY A 383 -28.60 -9.00 -8.43
C GLY A 383 -28.19 -7.66 -9.06
N ARG A 384 -28.58 -6.51 -8.48
CA ARG A 384 -28.17 -5.19 -8.96
C ARG A 384 -26.80 -4.80 -8.40
N ASN A 385 -25.83 -4.49 -9.26
CA ASN A 385 -24.49 -4.06 -8.85
C ASN A 385 -24.52 -2.79 -7.97
N ILE A 386 -23.71 -2.80 -6.90
CA ILE A 386 -23.37 -1.64 -6.06
C ILE A 386 -21.85 -1.57 -5.85
N GLY A 387 -21.37 -0.45 -5.31
CA GLY A 387 -19.97 -0.19 -4.99
C GLY A 387 -19.85 1.00 -4.04
N ILE A 388 -18.65 1.58 -3.93
CA ILE A 388 -18.41 2.84 -3.20
C ILE A 388 -18.58 3.99 -4.20
N ASP A 389 -17.63 4.15 -5.12
CA ASP A 389 -17.66 5.16 -6.17
C ASP A 389 -18.43 4.67 -7.41
N GLY A 390 -19.72 4.34 -7.22
CA GLY A 390 -20.61 3.85 -8.26
C GLY A 390 -20.97 2.36 -8.11
N SER A 391 -20.87 1.59 -9.19
CA SER A 391 -21.33 0.18 -9.25
C SER A 391 -20.25 -0.83 -9.68
N GLY A 392 -19.00 -0.40 -9.79
CA GLY A 392 -17.87 -1.24 -10.18
C GLY A 392 -17.31 -2.13 -9.05
N PRO A 393 -16.46 -3.11 -9.38
CA PRO A 393 -15.83 -3.99 -8.40
C PRO A 393 -14.68 -3.30 -7.65
N ILE A 394 -14.60 -3.52 -6.35
CA ILE A 394 -13.66 -2.90 -5.41
C ILE A 394 -12.41 -3.78 -5.28
N GLY A 395 -11.23 -3.21 -5.53
CA GLY A 395 -9.93 -3.87 -5.29
C GLY A 395 -9.50 -3.81 -3.82
N ARG A 396 -8.53 -4.65 -3.43
CA ARG A 396 -8.01 -4.68 -2.05
C ARG A 396 -7.46 -3.30 -1.62
N PRO A 397 -8.03 -2.64 -0.58
CA PRO A 397 -7.49 -1.40 -0.06
C PRO A 397 -6.23 -1.65 0.76
N VAL A 398 -5.42 -0.60 0.95
CA VAL A 398 -4.32 -0.65 1.93
C VAL A 398 -4.93 -0.60 3.33
N VAL A 399 -4.57 -1.56 4.20
CA VAL A 399 -5.02 -1.61 5.60
C VAL A 399 -4.36 -0.46 6.37
N ASN A 400 -5.14 0.40 7.00
CA ASN A 400 -4.70 1.45 7.94
C ASN A 400 -3.38 2.15 7.49
N PRO A 401 -3.41 2.89 6.36
CA PRO A 401 -2.18 3.38 5.70
C PRO A 401 -1.56 4.58 6.42
N LEU A 402 -0.32 4.41 6.88
CA LEU A 402 0.50 5.46 7.47
C LEU A 402 1.49 6.00 6.43
N ASN A 403 1.11 7.09 5.76
CA ASN A 403 1.82 7.65 4.60
C ASN A 403 2.24 9.12 4.80
N PRO A 404 3.20 9.42 5.70
CA PRO A 404 3.60 10.81 6.00
C PRO A 404 4.25 11.52 4.81
N ASN A 405 4.82 10.76 3.88
CA ASN A 405 5.54 11.26 2.71
C ASN A 405 4.64 11.39 1.46
N ASN A 406 3.33 11.21 1.62
CA ASN A 406 2.30 11.28 0.56
C ASN A 406 2.66 10.48 -0.72
N LEU A 407 3.22 9.29 -0.53
CA LEU A 407 3.66 8.40 -1.61
C LEU A 407 2.46 7.80 -2.37
N PRO A 408 2.57 7.54 -3.68
CA PRO A 408 1.51 6.90 -4.45
C PRO A 408 1.26 5.46 -3.97
N VAL A 409 0.03 4.97 -4.18
CA VAL A 409 -0.30 3.54 -4.02
C VAL A 409 0.17 2.77 -5.27
N ASP A 410 1.48 2.76 -5.48
CA ASP A 410 2.18 2.05 -6.56
C ASP A 410 3.19 1.07 -5.97
N TYR A 411 3.05 -0.22 -6.27
CA TYR A 411 3.93 -1.27 -5.77
C TYR A 411 5.33 -1.28 -6.42
N ALA A 412 5.54 -0.52 -7.51
CA ALA A 412 6.86 -0.33 -8.10
C ALA A 412 7.66 0.78 -7.37
N ALA A 413 7.04 1.93 -7.08
CA ALA A 413 7.69 3.05 -6.40
C ALA A 413 7.62 3.01 -4.85
N THR A 414 6.64 2.32 -4.27
CA THR A 414 6.37 2.29 -2.82
C THR A 414 6.54 0.89 -2.24
N GLU A 415 7.05 0.81 -1.01
CA GLU A 415 7.08 -0.40 -0.18
C GLU A 415 6.07 -0.28 0.97
N PHE A 416 5.39 -1.38 1.29
CA PHE A 416 4.22 -1.40 2.18
C PHE A 416 4.53 -2.22 3.45
N LEU A 417 5.23 -1.59 4.39
CA LEU A 417 5.78 -2.25 5.57
C LEU A 417 4.67 -2.58 6.59
N PRO A 418 4.47 -3.87 6.97
CA PRO A 418 3.50 -4.25 7.98
C PRO A 418 4.07 -3.98 9.38
N THR A 419 3.47 -3.03 10.09
CA THR A 419 3.72 -2.81 11.51
C THR A 419 2.46 -3.16 12.31
N TYR A 420 2.63 -3.70 13.51
CA TYR A 420 1.55 -4.02 14.44
C TYR A 420 1.76 -3.23 15.72
N TYR A 421 0.69 -2.71 16.30
CA TYR A 421 0.71 -1.98 17.56
C TYR A 421 -0.40 -2.49 18.48
N LEU A 422 -0.15 -2.50 19.78
CA LEU A 422 -1.16 -2.86 20.78
C LEU A 422 -2.28 -1.79 20.75
N ALA A 423 -3.53 -2.20 20.66
CA ALA A 423 -4.66 -1.29 20.75
C ALA A 423 -4.77 -0.68 22.15
N ASN A 424 -5.49 0.44 22.26
CA ASN A 424 -5.77 1.06 23.56
C ASN A 424 -6.74 0.23 24.43
N ASP A 425 -7.28 -0.89 23.92
CA ASP A 425 -7.97 -1.91 24.73
C ASP A 425 -7.02 -2.84 25.50
N GLY A 426 -5.73 -2.91 25.13
CA GLY A 426 -4.72 -3.77 25.77
C GLY A 426 -4.74 -5.25 25.35
N TYR A 427 -5.66 -5.68 24.49
CA TYR A 427 -5.82 -7.07 24.06
C TYR A 427 -5.53 -7.27 22.57
N HIS A 428 -6.03 -6.41 21.71
CA HIS A 428 -5.89 -6.54 20.25
C HIS A 428 -4.61 -5.88 19.75
N THR A 429 -4.10 -6.36 18.62
CA THR A 429 -3.04 -5.69 17.86
C THR A 429 -3.56 -5.23 16.51
N ILE A 430 -3.43 -3.94 16.24
CA ILE A 430 -3.89 -3.33 14.99
C ILE A 430 -2.72 -3.28 14.01
N ARG A 431 -2.93 -3.83 12.81
CA ARG A 431 -1.96 -3.72 11.72
C ARG A 431 -2.06 -2.35 11.06
N ILE A 432 -0.95 -1.64 11.01
CA ILE A 432 -0.74 -0.39 10.27
C ILE A 432 0.20 -0.70 9.10
N ILE A 433 0.00 -0.03 7.96
CA ILE A 433 0.89 -0.17 6.80
C ILE A 433 1.70 1.13 6.64
N ARG A 434 2.98 1.11 7.05
CA ARG A 434 3.89 2.24 6.83
C ARG A 434 4.31 2.24 5.36
N MET A 435 3.94 3.29 4.63
CA MET A 435 4.34 3.50 3.24
C MET A 435 5.69 4.21 3.20
N VAL A 436 6.68 3.61 2.52
CA VAL A 436 8.03 4.16 2.35
C VAL A 436 8.50 4.03 0.89
N PRO A 437 9.52 4.78 0.43
CA PRO A 437 10.08 4.60 -0.91
C PRO A 437 10.60 3.17 -1.11
N LYS A 438 10.53 2.66 -2.35
CA LYS A 438 10.84 1.24 -2.64
C LYS A 438 12.20 0.81 -2.09
N THR A 439 12.22 -0.24 -1.27
CA THR A 439 13.44 -0.76 -0.64
C THR A 439 13.51 -2.28 -0.69
N ARG A 440 14.74 -2.82 -0.73
CA ARG A 440 15.02 -4.25 -0.55
C ARG A 440 15.19 -4.62 0.93
N GLN A 441 15.45 -3.66 1.80
CA GLN A 441 15.66 -3.84 3.25
C GLN A 441 14.31 -3.89 4.01
N VAL A 442 13.34 -4.66 3.51
CA VAL A 442 11.94 -4.64 4.00
C VAL A 442 11.85 -4.94 5.50
N ALA A 443 12.58 -5.95 6.00
CA ALA A 443 12.57 -6.29 7.43
C ALA A 443 13.21 -5.20 8.30
N GLU A 444 14.30 -4.59 7.85
CA GLU A 444 14.97 -3.49 8.56
C GLU A 444 14.07 -2.25 8.60
N GLY A 445 13.45 -1.92 7.46
CA GLY A 445 12.45 -0.86 7.36
C GLY A 445 11.26 -1.08 8.29
N THR A 446 10.73 -2.30 8.37
CA THR A 446 9.65 -2.67 9.30
C THR A 446 10.05 -2.40 10.76
N VAL A 447 11.27 -2.75 11.18
CA VAL A 447 11.74 -2.49 12.56
C VAL A 447 11.98 -1.00 12.80
N ARG A 448 12.60 -0.28 11.85
CA ARG A 448 12.74 1.19 11.92
C ARG A 448 11.37 1.88 12.03
N ALA A 449 10.38 1.42 11.28
CA ALA A 449 9.01 1.94 11.35
C ALA A 449 8.31 1.68 12.69
N LEU A 450 8.62 0.58 13.39
CA LEU A 450 8.13 0.32 14.76
C LEU A 450 8.79 1.24 15.80
N ILE A 451 10.09 1.54 15.63
CA ILE A 451 10.83 2.50 16.46
C ILE A 451 10.28 3.93 16.26
N GLU A 452 10.05 4.33 15.00
CA GLU A 452 9.38 5.60 14.64
C GLU A 452 7.99 5.71 15.29
N GLY A 453 7.25 4.60 15.34
CA GLY A 453 5.98 4.46 16.04
C GLY A 453 4.74 4.71 15.16
N PRO A 454 3.53 4.66 15.77
CA PRO A 454 2.28 4.64 15.01
C PRO A 454 1.87 6.02 14.43
N GLY A 455 2.56 7.10 14.79
CA GLY A 455 2.37 8.43 14.22
C GLY A 455 0.96 8.95 14.47
N ILE A 456 0.24 9.28 13.39
CA ILE A 456 -1.15 9.81 13.49
C ILE A 456 -2.13 8.86 14.19
N TYR A 457 -1.77 7.60 14.43
CA TYR A 457 -2.62 6.60 15.09
C TYR A 457 -2.38 6.46 16.61
N GLU A 458 -1.53 7.29 17.23
CA GLU A 458 -1.29 7.27 18.70
C GLU A 458 -2.56 7.53 19.55
N TYR A 459 -3.68 7.98 18.95
CA TYR A 459 -4.98 8.07 19.62
C TYR A 459 -5.68 6.72 19.83
N ALA A 460 -5.31 5.67 19.08
CA ALA A 460 -5.96 4.36 19.09
C ALA A 460 -5.02 3.19 19.44
N VAL A 461 -3.70 3.38 19.29
CA VAL A 461 -2.70 2.33 19.54
C VAL A 461 -1.49 2.84 20.32
N GLN A 462 -0.89 1.95 21.09
CA GLN A 462 0.20 2.23 22.03
C GLN A 462 1.58 2.07 21.36
N ARG A 463 2.49 2.99 21.67
CA ARG A 463 3.92 2.87 21.36
C ARG A 463 4.56 1.89 22.35
N THR A 464 4.92 0.70 21.87
CA THR A 464 5.45 -0.39 22.70
C THR A 464 6.99 -0.47 22.72
N ILE A 465 7.67 0.06 21.70
CA ILE A 465 9.13 0.21 21.68
C ILE A 465 9.50 1.60 22.25
N PRO A 466 10.39 1.72 23.25
CA PRO A 466 10.78 3.00 23.83
C PRO A 466 11.38 3.99 22.80
N PRO A 467 11.00 5.28 22.83
CA PRO A 467 11.70 6.33 22.10
C PRO A 467 13.20 6.32 22.41
N GLY A 468 14.02 6.54 21.37
CA GLY A 468 15.49 6.43 21.45
C GLY A 468 16.04 5.00 21.32
N THR A 469 15.19 3.99 21.11
CA THR A 469 15.67 2.65 20.72
C THR A 469 16.34 2.71 19.35
N GLU A 470 17.53 2.14 19.21
CA GLU A 470 18.24 2.04 17.94
C GLU A 470 18.27 0.59 17.46
N LEU A 471 18.19 0.41 16.14
CA LEU A 471 18.42 -0.89 15.49
C LEU A 471 19.91 -1.04 15.19
N ARG A 472 20.62 -1.85 15.99
CA ARG A 472 22.05 -2.09 15.85
C ARG A 472 22.38 -3.04 14.69
N ALA A 473 21.61 -4.12 14.54
CA ALA A 473 21.75 -5.06 13.42
C ALA A 473 20.46 -5.85 13.15
N ILE A 474 20.30 -6.31 11.91
CA ILE A 474 19.28 -7.31 11.55
C ILE A 474 19.83 -8.30 10.51
N SER A 475 19.47 -9.57 10.66
CA SER A 475 19.77 -10.63 9.68
C SER A 475 18.64 -11.67 9.64
N ILE A 476 18.47 -12.38 8.53
CA ILE A 476 17.48 -13.46 8.41
C ILE A 476 18.20 -14.74 7.99
N ASN A 477 18.20 -15.74 8.88
CA ASN A 477 18.86 -17.02 8.68
C ASN A 477 17.85 -18.16 8.86
N GLN A 478 17.69 -19.01 7.85
CA GLN A 478 16.74 -20.16 7.85
C GLN A 478 15.29 -19.78 8.25
N GLY A 479 14.88 -18.53 7.98
CA GLY A 479 13.56 -18.00 8.32
C GLY A 479 13.44 -17.34 9.70
N VAL A 480 14.49 -17.39 10.53
CA VAL A 480 14.57 -16.64 11.79
C VAL A 480 15.18 -15.27 11.53
N ALA A 481 14.42 -14.20 11.80
CA ALA A 481 14.93 -12.84 11.82
C ALA A 481 15.63 -12.58 13.16
N ARG A 482 16.96 -12.49 13.16
CA ARG A 482 17.74 -12.04 14.32
C ARG A 482 17.83 -10.51 14.29
N VAL A 483 17.36 -9.85 15.34
CA VAL A 483 17.30 -8.40 15.50
C VAL A 483 18.06 -8.01 16.76
N ASP A 484 18.99 -7.06 16.66
CA ASP A 484 19.78 -6.53 17.77
C ASP A 484 19.48 -5.05 17.98
N PHE A 485 19.15 -4.66 19.20
CA PHE A 485 18.79 -3.30 19.58
C PHE A 485 19.80 -2.67 20.54
N SER A 486 19.76 -1.35 20.67
CA SER A 486 20.42 -0.67 21.80
C SER A 486 19.73 -0.97 23.14
N ALA A 487 20.46 -0.78 24.24
CA ALA A 487 20.02 -1.00 25.62
C ALA A 487 18.66 -0.37 25.93
N ARG A 488 18.31 0.72 25.25
CA ARG A 488 17.04 1.44 25.35
C ARG A 488 15.81 0.56 25.07
N PHE A 489 15.93 -0.52 24.29
CA PHE A 489 14.83 -1.49 24.11
C PHE A 489 14.47 -2.21 25.42
N ALA A 490 15.46 -2.49 26.29
CA ALA A 490 15.25 -3.17 27.57
C ALA A 490 14.46 -2.33 28.58
N GLU A 491 14.23 -1.04 28.32
CA GLU A 491 13.40 -0.15 29.12
C GLU A 491 11.90 -0.18 28.73
N ALA A 492 11.47 -1.13 27.87
CA ALA A 492 10.06 -1.28 27.51
C ALA A 492 9.17 -1.52 28.74
N SER A 493 8.18 -0.64 28.94
CA SER A 493 7.23 -0.68 30.04
C SER A 493 6.34 -1.93 29.98
N ASP A 494 5.84 -2.28 28.79
CA ASP A 494 5.24 -3.58 28.50
C ASP A 494 6.17 -4.42 27.61
N ARG A 495 6.92 -5.29 28.28
CA ARG A 495 7.83 -6.28 27.67
C ARG A 495 7.09 -7.28 26.78
N ASN A 496 5.87 -7.69 27.15
CA ASN A 496 5.09 -8.66 26.38
C ASN A 496 4.58 -8.02 25.09
N ALA A 497 4.06 -6.79 25.18
CA ALA A 497 3.59 -6.06 24.01
C ALA A 497 4.73 -5.69 23.07
N ALA A 498 5.88 -5.23 23.57
CA ALA A 498 7.06 -4.91 22.76
C ALA A 498 7.60 -6.12 21.97
N VAL A 499 7.58 -7.31 22.57
CA VAL A 499 7.91 -8.56 21.87
C VAL A 499 6.81 -8.92 20.87
N ARG A 500 5.54 -8.89 21.29
CA ARG A 500 4.40 -9.27 20.45
C ARG A 500 4.33 -8.42 19.17
N THR A 501 4.34 -7.11 19.27
CA THR A 501 4.25 -6.18 18.13
C THR A 501 5.39 -6.38 17.12
N LEU A 502 6.62 -6.55 17.62
CA LEU A 502 7.80 -6.83 16.80
C LEU A 502 7.69 -8.18 16.07
N VAL A 503 7.30 -9.25 16.79
CA VAL A 503 7.17 -10.60 16.23
C VAL A 503 6.04 -10.67 15.20
N GLU A 504 4.87 -10.09 15.48
CA GLU A 504 3.73 -10.05 14.56
C GLU A 504 4.05 -9.28 13.27
N SER A 505 4.77 -8.16 13.39
CA SER A 505 5.23 -7.35 12.26
C SER A 505 6.21 -8.11 11.37
N LEU A 506 7.28 -8.65 11.97
CA LEU A 506 8.32 -9.35 11.22
C LEU A 506 7.83 -10.67 10.64
N THR A 507 7.06 -11.49 11.39
CA THR A 507 6.52 -12.75 10.86
C THR A 507 5.32 -12.56 9.92
N THR A 508 4.85 -11.33 9.70
CA THR A 508 3.96 -10.99 8.58
C THR A 508 4.73 -10.88 7.25
N LEU A 509 6.05 -10.71 7.27
CA LEU A 509 6.88 -10.66 6.07
C LEU A 509 7.07 -12.06 5.44
N PRO A 510 7.11 -12.15 4.09
CA PRO A 510 7.47 -13.39 3.41
C PRO A 510 8.84 -13.90 3.87
N ARG A 511 8.96 -15.24 4.01
CA ARG A 511 10.18 -15.96 4.45
C ARG A 511 10.62 -15.71 5.90
N VAL A 512 9.85 -15.01 6.74
CA VAL A 512 10.11 -14.91 8.19
C VAL A 512 9.11 -15.79 8.95
N SER A 513 9.61 -16.84 9.59
CA SER A 513 8.82 -17.80 10.40
C SER A 513 8.97 -17.58 11.90
N GLY A 514 10.01 -16.88 12.34
CA GLY A 514 10.22 -16.49 13.73
C GLY A 514 11.24 -15.36 13.89
N VAL A 515 11.39 -14.87 15.12
CA VAL A 515 12.28 -13.75 15.48
C VAL A 515 13.15 -14.13 16.69
N GLN A 516 14.42 -13.77 16.67
CA GLN A 516 15.30 -13.76 17.85
C GLN A 516 15.65 -12.31 18.18
N ILE A 517 15.46 -11.91 19.43
CA ILE A 517 15.69 -10.53 19.90
C ILE A 517 16.97 -10.52 20.74
N LEU A 518 17.85 -9.56 20.45
CA LEU A 518 19.05 -9.25 21.20
C LEU A 518 19.05 -7.77 21.61
N VAL A 519 19.78 -7.49 22.68
CA VAL A 519 20.03 -6.13 23.17
C VAL A 519 21.51 -6.04 23.52
N GLU A 520 22.19 -5.04 22.95
CA GLU A 520 23.65 -4.87 23.01
C GLU A 520 24.46 -6.10 22.53
N GLY A 521 23.94 -6.83 21.54
CA GLY A 521 24.53 -8.07 21.01
C GLY A 521 24.37 -9.29 21.93
N ARG A 522 23.64 -9.15 23.05
CA ARG A 522 23.41 -10.17 24.09
C ARG A 522 21.97 -10.66 24.08
N SER A 523 21.70 -11.79 24.74
CA SER A 523 20.36 -12.38 24.77
C SER A 523 19.39 -11.48 25.55
N LEU A 524 18.16 -11.29 25.06
CA LEU A 524 17.13 -10.53 25.78
C LEU A 524 16.81 -11.12 27.18
N ALA A 525 17.06 -12.42 27.39
CA ALA A 525 16.98 -13.05 28.72
C ALA A 525 17.96 -12.45 29.74
N GLU A 526 19.09 -11.90 29.32
CA GLU A 526 20.07 -11.30 30.23
C GLU A 526 19.58 -9.95 30.79
N TRP A 527 18.58 -9.35 30.14
CA TRP A 527 17.95 -8.09 30.55
C TRP A 527 16.61 -8.31 31.26
N TRP A 528 15.81 -9.27 30.80
CA TRP A 528 14.43 -9.49 31.26
C TRP A 528 14.16 -10.84 31.94
N GLY A 529 15.17 -11.71 32.05
CA GLY A 529 15.05 -13.08 32.55
C GLY A 529 14.52 -14.07 31.50
N GLU A 530 14.46 -15.36 31.85
CA GLU A 530 13.66 -16.30 31.06
C GLU A 530 12.16 -15.96 31.19
N PRO A 531 11.35 -16.14 30.14
CA PRO A 531 11.61 -16.93 28.92
C PRO A 531 12.09 -16.10 27.71
N TYR A 532 12.72 -14.95 27.91
CA TYR A 532 12.91 -13.96 26.83
C TYR A 532 14.07 -14.24 25.85
N GLY A 533 14.91 -15.26 26.10
CA GLY A 533 16.09 -15.57 25.26
C GLY A 533 15.80 -16.43 24.03
N ARG A 534 14.56 -16.91 23.89
CA ARG A 534 14.12 -17.86 22.86
C ARG A 534 13.94 -17.23 21.47
N VAL A 535 13.83 -18.10 20.47
CA VAL A 535 13.22 -17.73 19.19
C VAL A 535 11.70 -17.73 19.35
N TYR A 536 11.05 -16.63 18.95
CA TYR A 536 9.60 -16.48 18.95
C TYR A 536 9.05 -16.90 17.59
N PRO A 537 8.21 -17.96 17.49
CA PRO A 537 7.57 -18.33 16.24
C PRO A 537 6.44 -17.34 15.89
N LYS A 538 5.99 -17.36 14.64
CA LYS A 538 4.79 -16.65 14.18
C LYS A 538 3.56 -16.96 15.06
N PRO A 539 2.98 -15.98 15.77
CA PRO A 539 1.79 -16.18 16.59
C PRO A 539 0.52 -16.18 15.73
N LEU A 540 -0.62 -16.44 16.40
CA LEU A 540 -1.93 -16.10 15.85
C LEU A 540 -2.20 -14.61 16.09
N ILE A 541 -2.72 -13.92 15.09
CA ILE A 541 -3.13 -12.52 15.20
C ILE A 541 -4.57 -12.46 15.70
N ASN A 542 -4.79 -11.83 16.84
CA ASN A 542 -6.11 -11.62 17.46
C ASN A 542 -7.02 -12.87 17.33
N PRO A 543 -6.64 -14.01 17.94
CA PRO A 543 -7.37 -15.25 17.77
C PRO A 543 -8.74 -15.19 18.44
N GLU A 544 -9.78 -15.54 17.68
CA GLU A 544 -11.13 -15.74 18.19
C GLU A 544 -11.42 -17.25 18.24
N GLY A 545 -11.79 -17.74 19.44
CA GLY A 545 -12.45 -19.05 19.62
C GLY A 545 -13.94 -18.94 19.34
#